data_AF-A0A7C3M8T9-F1
#
_entry.id   AF-A0A7C3M8T9-F1
#
_cell.length_a   1.000
_cell.length_b   1.000
_cell.length_c   1.000
_cell.angle_alpha   90.00
_cell.angle_beta   90.00
_cell.angle_gamma   90.00
#
_symmetry.space_group_name_H-M   'P 1'
#
loop_
_entity.id
_entity.type
_entity.pdbx_description
1 polymer ?
#
loop_
_entity_poly.entity_id
_entity_poly.type
_entity_poly.pdbx_seq_one_letter_code
_entity_poly.pdbx_strand_id
1 'polypeptide(L)'
;MRGEKLTKKWRLIKLSRKHSSEFAVRFIEEILENDEILYSFSLRYGMEKGSEVKRNLPLKTFKDVAEFLGMFSGVGVGEEKDAVVFDGCPSREITEVRKKEVCKGFLEGFFKAFGYDVEVRAECGEKCRIEVRKLH
;
A
#
# COMPACT_ATOMS: atom_id res chain seq x y z
N MET A 1 15.98 -23.55 3.32
CA MET A 1 15.11 -22.75 2.41
C MET A 1 13.61 -23.11 2.44
N ARG A 2 13.18 -24.34 2.77
CA ARG A 2 11.73 -24.70 2.86
C ARG A 2 11.02 -24.12 4.10
N GLY A 3 11.72 -24.01 5.23
CA GLY A 3 11.17 -23.51 6.50
C GLY A 3 10.80 -22.02 6.52
N GLU A 4 11.59 -21.17 5.84
CA GLU A 4 11.31 -19.73 5.71
C GLU A 4 10.06 -19.43 4.87
N LYS A 5 9.83 -20.20 3.80
CA LYS A 5 8.63 -20.06 2.96
C LYS A 5 7.34 -20.40 3.73
N LEU A 6 7.38 -21.44 4.57
CA LEU A 6 6.25 -21.82 5.42
C LEU A 6 5.95 -20.75 6.48
N THR A 7 6.97 -20.24 7.18
CA THR A 7 6.79 -19.19 8.20
C THR A 7 6.28 -17.88 7.61
N LYS A 8 6.73 -17.48 6.41
CA LYS A 8 6.15 -16.33 5.68
C LYS A 8 4.65 -16.52 5.41
N LYS A 9 4.23 -17.70 4.95
CA LYS A 9 2.82 -18.02 4.65
C LYS A 9 1.93 -17.96 5.89
N TRP A 10 2.40 -18.45 7.04
CA TRP A 10 1.67 -18.36 8.31
C TRP A 10 1.55 -16.94 8.86
N ARG A 11 2.61 -16.11 8.71
CA ARG A 11 2.56 -14.68 9.07
C ARG A 11 1.57 -13.91 8.18
N LEU A 12 1.53 -14.22 6.88
CA LEU A 12 0.53 -13.69 5.93
C LEU A 12 -0.91 -14.05 6.32
N ILE A 13 -1.17 -15.30 6.71
CA ILE A 13 -2.49 -15.73 7.17
C ILE A 13 -2.88 -15.02 8.48
N LYS A 14 -1.94 -14.78 9.38
CA LYS A 14 -2.21 -14.07 10.65
C LYS A 14 -2.51 -12.58 10.43
N LEU A 15 -1.81 -11.93 9.50
CA LEU A 15 -2.03 -10.52 9.14
C LEU A 15 -3.35 -10.32 8.39
N SER A 16 -3.69 -11.22 7.46
CA SER A 16 -4.98 -11.16 6.73
C SER A 16 -6.20 -11.41 7.62
N ARG A 17 -6.07 -12.20 8.70
CA ARG A 17 -7.15 -12.46 9.66
C ARG A 17 -7.38 -11.34 10.70
N LYS A 18 -6.53 -10.32 10.76
CA LYS A 18 -6.70 -9.15 11.64
C LYS A 18 -7.62 -8.05 11.07
N HIS A 19 -8.22 -8.28 9.90
CA HIS A 19 -9.13 -7.32 9.28
C HIS A 19 -10.50 -7.35 9.97
N SER A 20 -10.67 -6.45 10.94
CA SER A 20 -11.97 -5.93 11.32
C SER A 20 -11.92 -4.40 11.33
N SER A 21 -12.45 -3.80 10.27
CA SER A 21 -13.40 -2.68 10.33
C SER A 21 -13.02 -1.34 11.01
N GLU A 22 -11.76 -1.03 11.33
CA GLU A 22 -11.45 0.30 11.90
C GLU A 22 -11.30 1.43 10.88
N PHE A 23 -10.96 1.10 9.63
CA PHE A 23 -10.71 2.11 8.60
C PHE A 23 -12.01 2.76 8.08
N ALA A 24 -13.05 1.96 7.79
CA ALA A 24 -14.28 2.44 7.16
C ALA A 24 -15.10 3.38 8.07
N VAL A 25 -15.10 3.16 9.38
CA VAL A 25 -15.91 3.96 10.33
C VAL A 25 -15.28 5.35 10.54
N ARG A 26 -13.95 5.42 10.74
CA ARG A 26 -13.26 6.71 10.92
C ARG A 26 -13.12 7.52 9.64
N PHE A 27 -13.07 6.86 8.48
CA PHE A 27 -12.95 7.51 7.17
C PHE A 27 -14.26 8.18 6.70
N ILE A 28 -15.41 7.58 7.03
CA ILE A 28 -16.74 8.10 6.66
C ILE A 28 -17.18 9.25 7.59
N GLU A 29 -16.78 9.25 8.87
CA GLU A 29 -17.26 10.23 9.84
C GLU A 29 -16.56 11.61 9.77
N GLU A 30 -15.38 11.75 9.14
CA GLU A 30 -14.61 13.01 9.24
C GLU A 30 -14.24 13.76 7.93
N ILE A 31 -14.12 13.15 6.73
CA ILE A 31 -13.38 13.83 5.63
C ILE A 31 -13.97 13.58 4.23
N LEU A 32 -15.10 14.21 3.88
CA LEU A 32 -15.67 14.11 2.53
C LEU A 32 -15.46 15.33 1.60
N GLU A 33 -14.71 16.37 2.00
CA GLU A 33 -14.60 17.58 1.15
C GLU A 33 -13.19 18.05 0.74
N ASN A 34 -12.09 17.58 1.35
CA ASN A 34 -10.74 18.14 1.09
C ASN A 34 -9.68 17.08 0.72
N ASP A 35 -9.14 17.18 -0.50
CA ASP A 35 -8.13 16.28 -1.09
C ASP A 35 -6.80 16.27 -0.32
N GLU A 36 -6.38 17.40 0.24
CA GLU A 36 -5.15 17.50 1.03
C GLU A 36 -5.28 16.72 2.35
N ILE A 37 -6.45 16.81 2.97
CA ILE A 37 -6.75 16.08 4.20
C ILE A 37 -6.83 14.58 3.91
N LEU A 38 -7.49 14.19 2.81
CA LEU A 38 -7.55 12.78 2.37
C LEU A 38 -6.16 12.20 2.10
N TYR A 39 -5.31 12.94 1.40
CA TYR A 39 -3.93 12.53 1.14
C TYR A 39 -3.14 12.37 2.45
N SER A 40 -3.19 13.36 3.34
CA SER A 40 -2.42 13.33 4.61
C SER A 40 -2.88 12.20 5.55
N PHE A 41 -4.18 11.94 5.61
CA PHE A 41 -4.72 10.80 6.35
C PHE A 41 -4.24 9.48 5.76
N SER A 42 -4.36 9.32 4.43
CA SER A 42 -3.94 8.11 3.72
C SER A 42 -2.43 7.87 3.86
N LEU A 43 -1.62 8.92 3.85
CA LEU A 43 -0.18 8.87 4.13
C LEU A 43 0.12 8.28 5.51
N ARG A 44 -0.52 8.80 6.56
CA ARG A 44 -0.34 8.28 7.93
C ARG A 44 -0.76 6.81 8.02
N TYR A 45 -1.91 6.46 7.44
CA TYR A 45 -2.39 5.08 7.41
C TYR A 45 -1.41 4.14 6.70
N GLY A 46 -0.89 4.55 5.54
CA GLY A 46 0.15 3.82 4.81
C GLY A 46 1.39 3.57 5.68
N MET A 47 1.87 4.59 6.38
CA MET A 47 3.03 4.48 7.28
C MET A 47 2.79 3.51 8.44
N GLU A 48 1.61 3.54 9.05
CA GLU A 48 1.24 2.63 10.14
C GLU A 48 1.25 1.17 9.66
N LYS A 49 0.60 0.90 8.52
CA LYS A 49 0.55 -0.44 7.92
C LYS A 49 1.94 -0.92 7.47
N GLY A 50 2.72 -0.07 6.82
CA GLY A 50 4.09 -0.38 6.44
C GLY A 50 4.95 -0.72 7.68
N SER A 51 4.78 0.02 8.78
CA SER A 51 5.49 -0.22 10.03
C SER A 51 5.05 -1.52 10.72
N GLU A 52 3.77 -1.89 10.65
CA GLU A 52 3.30 -3.21 11.08
C GLU A 52 3.96 -4.33 10.28
N VAL A 53 4.00 -4.21 8.95
CA VAL A 53 4.63 -5.21 8.08
C VAL A 53 6.12 -5.33 8.35
N LYS A 54 6.86 -4.21 8.37
CA LYS A 54 8.31 -4.17 8.63
C LYS A 54 8.70 -4.84 9.95
N ARG A 55 7.88 -4.68 11.01
CA ARG A 55 8.11 -5.34 12.31
C ARG A 55 7.93 -6.86 12.25
N ASN A 56 7.09 -7.36 11.33
CA ASN A 56 6.72 -8.76 11.25
C ASN A 56 7.43 -9.52 10.12
N LEU A 57 7.95 -8.83 9.10
CA LEU A 57 8.51 -9.43 7.89
C LEU A 57 9.80 -8.71 7.47
N PRO A 58 10.93 -9.45 7.35
CA PRO A 58 12.17 -8.89 6.83
C PRO A 58 12.11 -8.83 5.29
N LEU A 59 11.53 -7.74 4.77
CA LEU A 59 11.57 -7.39 3.34
C LEU A 59 12.85 -6.59 3.09
N LYS A 60 13.71 -7.04 2.16
CA LYS A 60 15.08 -6.53 2.02
C LYS A 60 15.22 -5.51 0.91
N THR A 61 14.36 -5.58 -0.11
CA THR A 61 14.45 -4.73 -1.29
C THR A 61 13.16 -3.96 -1.52
N PHE A 62 13.26 -2.85 -2.26
CA PHE A 62 12.11 -2.08 -2.72
C PHE A 62 11.09 -2.97 -3.47
N LYS A 63 11.60 -3.91 -4.27
CA LYS A 63 10.82 -4.91 -5.00
C LYS A 63 10.10 -5.88 -4.07
N ASP A 64 10.77 -6.41 -3.05
CA ASP A 64 10.15 -7.30 -2.05
C ASP A 64 8.97 -6.62 -1.36
N VAL A 65 9.10 -5.32 -1.08
CA VAL A 65 8.05 -4.51 -0.46
C VAL A 65 6.86 -4.33 -1.40
N ALA A 66 7.12 -4.01 -2.67
CA ALA A 66 6.09 -3.86 -3.69
C ALA A 66 5.35 -5.18 -3.97
N GLU A 67 6.07 -6.28 -4.17
CA GLU A 67 5.53 -7.62 -4.38
C GLU A 67 4.67 -8.06 -3.19
N PHE A 68 5.16 -7.86 -1.97
CA PHE A 68 4.39 -8.18 -0.77
C PHE A 68 3.07 -7.39 -0.75
N LEU A 69 3.12 -6.09 -1.03
CA LEU A 69 1.93 -5.26 -1.03
C LEU A 69 0.94 -5.68 -2.10
N GLY A 70 1.40 -6.05 -3.30
CA GLY A 70 0.59 -6.63 -4.36
C GLY A 70 -0.09 -7.93 -3.93
N MET A 71 0.67 -8.88 -3.38
CA MET A 71 0.14 -10.14 -2.85
C MET A 71 -0.89 -9.92 -1.74
N PHE A 72 -0.64 -8.96 -0.85
CA PHE A 72 -1.50 -8.67 0.29
C PHE A 72 -2.82 -8.01 -0.14
N SER A 73 -2.75 -7.10 -1.10
CA SER A 73 -3.92 -6.37 -1.63
C SER A 73 -4.66 -7.12 -2.73
N GLY A 74 -4.05 -8.14 -3.33
CA GLY A 74 -4.58 -8.84 -4.51
C GLY A 74 -4.44 -8.01 -5.80
N VAL A 75 -3.50 -7.07 -5.82
CA VAL A 75 -3.17 -6.21 -6.97
C VAL A 75 -1.93 -6.76 -7.65
N GLY A 76 -1.95 -6.87 -8.97
CA GLY A 76 -0.81 -7.25 -9.79
C GLY A 76 0.28 -6.18 -9.76
N VAL A 77 1.53 -6.64 -9.70
CA VAL A 77 2.72 -5.79 -9.66
C VAL A 77 3.62 -6.15 -10.82
N GLY A 78 3.90 -5.18 -11.68
CA GLY A 78 4.89 -5.25 -12.75
C GLY A 78 6.13 -4.46 -12.40
N GLU A 79 7.23 -4.77 -13.07
CA GLU A 79 8.49 -4.03 -12.96
C GLU A 79 8.74 -3.26 -14.26
N GLU A 80 9.10 -1.98 -14.12
CA GLU A 80 9.70 -1.17 -15.17
C GLU A 80 11.10 -0.71 -14.70
N LYS A 81 11.96 -0.25 -15.62
CA LYS A 81 13.41 -0.06 -15.40
C LYS A 81 13.78 0.49 -14.01
N ASP A 82 13.09 1.54 -13.57
CA ASP A 82 13.32 2.21 -12.27
C ASP A 82 12.01 2.39 -11.45
N ALA A 83 10.99 1.60 -11.75
CA ALA A 83 9.66 1.74 -11.15
C ALA A 83 8.99 0.39 -10.90
N VAL A 84 8.07 0.36 -9.94
CA VAL A 84 7.09 -0.71 -9.80
C VAL A 84 5.72 -0.19 -10.22
N VAL A 85 4.98 -1.01 -10.95
CA VAL A 85 3.68 -0.64 -11.50
C VAL A 85 2.62 -1.54 -10.90
N PHE A 86 1.64 -0.94 -10.23
CA PHE A 86 0.46 -1.62 -9.70
C PHE A 86 -0.69 -1.49 -10.71
N ASP A 87 -1.37 -2.60 -11.00
CA ASP A 87 -2.56 -2.66 -11.89
C ASP A 87 -3.88 -2.34 -11.17
N GLY A 88 -3.77 -1.66 -10.03
CA GLY A 88 -4.87 -1.26 -9.18
C GLY A 88 -4.37 -0.53 -7.95
N CYS A 89 -5.30 -0.04 -7.14
CA CYS A 89 -4.96 0.58 -5.87
C CYS A 89 -4.82 -0.47 -4.77
N PRO A 90 -3.67 -0.62 -4.11
CA PRO A 90 -3.50 -1.61 -3.06
C PRO A 90 -4.24 -1.26 -1.75
N SER A 91 -4.88 -0.08 -1.66
CA SER A 91 -5.79 0.26 -0.57
C SER A 91 -7.21 -0.23 -0.89
N ARG A 92 -7.45 -1.54 -0.71
CA ARG A 92 -8.75 -2.19 -0.98
C ARG A 92 -9.92 -1.64 -0.14
N GLU A 93 -9.62 -0.98 0.97
CA GLU A 93 -10.61 -0.51 1.95
C GLU A 93 -11.18 0.88 1.63
N ILE A 94 -10.78 1.49 0.50
CA ILE A 94 -11.03 2.91 0.24
C ILE A 94 -11.77 3.10 -1.09
N THR A 95 -12.79 3.94 -1.02
CA THR A 95 -13.96 4.10 -1.90
C THR A 95 -13.66 4.28 -3.39
N GLU A 96 -14.67 4.10 -4.23
CA GLU A 96 -14.59 4.35 -5.69
C GLU A 96 -14.32 5.81 -6.06
N VAL A 97 -14.55 6.72 -5.11
CA VAL A 97 -14.47 8.17 -5.27
C VAL A 97 -13.09 8.66 -4.80
N ARG A 98 -12.39 9.45 -5.62
CA ARG A 98 -11.07 10.05 -5.29
C ARG A 98 -9.99 9.04 -4.91
N LYS A 99 -10.00 7.90 -5.63
CA LYS A 99 -8.97 6.84 -5.52
C LYS A 99 -7.56 7.41 -5.66
N LYS A 100 -7.34 8.40 -6.53
CA LYS A 100 -6.00 8.89 -6.85
C LYS A 100 -5.23 9.40 -5.62
N GLU A 101 -5.82 10.32 -4.85
CA GLU A 101 -5.20 10.99 -3.71
C GLU A 101 -4.95 10.01 -2.57
N VAL A 102 -5.93 9.14 -2.34
CA VAL A 102 -5.87 8.07 -1.37
C VAL A 102 -4.75 7.09 -1.71
N CYS A 103 -4.74 6.55 -2.93
CA CYS A 103 -3.74 5.57 -3.35
C CYS A 103 -2.35 6.18 -3.31
N LYS A 104 -2.23 7.44 -3.73
CA LYS A 104 -0.97 8.20 -3.67
C LYS A 104 -0.48 8.29 -2.23
N GLY A 105 -1.28 8.85 -1.33
CA GLY A 105 -0.91 9.00 0.08
C GLY A 105 -0.57 7.65 0.72
N PHE A 106 -1.43 6.65 0.55
CA PHE A 106 -1.21 5.32 1.09
C PHE A 106 0.11 4.70 0.63
N LEU A 107 0.41 4.73 -0.67
CA LEU A 107 1.63 4.14 -1.23
C LEU A 107 2.88 4.88 -0.75
N GLU A 108 2.89 6.21 -0.82
CA GLU A 108 4.00 7.02 -0.33
C GLU A 108 4.28 6.75 1.15
N GLY A 109 3.23 6.68 1.97
CA GLY A 109 3.33 6.38 3.39
C GLY A 109 3.85 4.97 3.65
N PHE A 110 3.33 3.99 2.91
CA PHE A 110 3.73 2.59 3.07
C PHE A 110 5.21 2.39 2.76
N PHE A 111 5.70 2.89 1.63
CA PHE A 111 7.11 2.80 1.25
C PHE A 111 8.02 3.61 2.19
N LYS A 112 7.55 4.76 2.68
CA LYS A 112 8.27 5.57 3.68
C LYS A 112 8.54 4.82 4.97
N ALA A 113 7.65 3.94 5.42
CA ALA A 113 7.89 3.10 6.59
C ALA A 113 9.11 2.16 6.43
N PHE A 114 9.43 1.77 5.19
CA PHE A 114 10.60 0.98 4.85
C PHE A 114 11.85 1.84 4.58
N GLY A 115 11.75 3.16 4.70
CA GLY A 115 12.84 4.11 4.43
C GLY A 115 13.02 4.40 2.95
N TYR A 116 11.98 4.21 2.13
CA TYR A 116 11.99 4.57 0.72
C TYR A 116 11.16 5.83 0.51
N ASP A 117 11.81 6.92 0.10
CA ASP A 117 11.11 8.06 -0.47
C ASP A 117 10.74 7.71 -1.91
N VAL A 118 9.48 7.93 -2.28
CA VAL A 118 8.94 7.52 -3.58
C VAL A 118 8.09 8.62 -4.20
N GLU A 119 8.10 8.68 -5.52
CA GLU A 119 7.15 9.45 -6.32
C GLU A 119 6.06 8.48 -6.81
N VAL A 120 4.79 8.79 -6.52
CA VAL A 120 3.64 8.00 -6.96
C VAL A 120 2.85 8.75 -8.02
N ARG A 121 2.74 8.14 -9.20
CA ARG A 121 1.92 8.62 -10.32
C ARG A 121 0.77 7.67 -10.54
N ALA A 122 -0.45 8.15 -10.35
CA ALA A 122 -1.66 7.36 -10.50
C ALA A 122 -2.51 7.89 -11.68
N GLU A 123 -2.77 6.99 -12.63
CA GLU A 123 -3.68 7.19 -13.76
C GLU A 123 -4.90 6.29 -13.54
N CYS A 124 -6.01 6.89 -13.14
CA CYS A 124 -7.24 6.18 -12.82
C CYS A 124 -8.34 6.54 -13.82
N GLY A 125 -8.50 5.71 -14.86
CA GLY A 125 -9.65 5.68 -15.78
C GLY A 125 -10.59 4.52 -15.40
N GLU A 126 -10.99 3.68 -16.37
CA GLU A 126 -11.74 2.43 -16.11
C GLU A 126 -10.96 1.43 -15.24
N LYS A 127 -9.62 1.47 -15.32
CA LYS A 127 -8.69 0.75 -14.44
C LYS A 127 -7.65 1.74 -13.92
N CYS A 128 -7.26 1.60 -12.66
CA CYS A 128 -6.17 2.39 -12.09
C CYS A 128 -4.84 1.70 -12.41
N ARG A 129 -3.92 2.44 -13.04
CA ARG A 129 -2.51 2.07 -13.14
C ARG A 129 -1.72 3.04 -12.27
N ILE A 130 -0.89 2.50 -11.38
CA ILE A 130 -0.11 3.31 -10.45
C ILE A 130 1.36 2.96 -10.59
N GLU A 131 2.16 3.96 -10.97
CA GLU A 131 3.61 3.86 -11.05
C GLU A 131 4.23 4.42 -9.77
N VAL A 132 5.13 3.66 -9.15
CA VAL A 132 5.88 4.07 -7.96
C VAL A 132 7.36 4.04 -8.29
N ARG A 133 8.01 5.21 -8.24
CA ARG A 133 9.45 5.38 -8.48
C ARG A 133 10.16 5.71 -7.19
N LYS A 134 11.31 5.08 -6.96
CA LYS A 134 12.16 5.43 -5.81
C LYS A 134 12.89 6.74 -6.09
N LEU A 135 12.82 7.68 -5.14
CA LEU A 135 13.62 8.90 -5.13
C LEU A 135 14.90 8.61 -4.34
N HIS A 136 16.01 8.42 -5.06
CA HIS A 136 17.37 8.15 -4.57
C HIS A 136 17.54 6.92 -3.65
#